data_AF-A0A1J5SNJ4-F1
#
_entry.id   AF-A0A1J5SNJ4-F1
#
_cell.length_a   1.000
_cell.length_b   1.000
_cell.length_c   1.000
_cell.angle_alpha   90.00
_cell.angle_beta   90.00
_cell.angle_gamma   90.00
#
_symmetry.space_group_name_H-M   'P 1'
#
loop_
_entity.id
_entity.type
_entity.pdbx_description
1 polymer ?
#
loop_
_entity_poly.entity_id
_entity_poly.type
_entity_poly.pdbx_seq_one_letter_code
_entity_poly.pdbx_strand_id
1 'polypeptide(L)'
;MIGTESRSKLFSWNTAGRIGFTAIFFFWIYMISNSTADLDNKLNSATDQNTAIHNIQVDFKNEIQQWKDLLLRSTSRDTLNSNWSSFEALFQKVAAEAQDIIRQSESPAVSDQVKAFVDAHEANHELYRSGAELLMKNGFDPRPADTFVRGIDHPLLEHLEAAEASMIEDKKRINKTLVDATRNNIEQNLFVLAFLALLAVWMPKY
;
A
#
# COMPACT_ATOMS: atom_id res chain seq x y z
N MET A 1 -16.71 79.29 5.43
CA MET A 1 -15.62 78.44 4.90
C MET A 1 -15.10 77.59 6.03
N ILE A 2 -15.21 76.27 5.91
CA ILE A 2 -14.26 75.20 6.29
C ILE A 2 -15.05 73.91 5.98
N GLY A 3 -14.60 73.20 4.95
CA GLY A 3 -15.28 72.03 4.40
C GLY A 3 -15.17 70.83 5.33
N THR A 4 -16.29 70.16 5.56
CA THR A 4 -16.31 68.79 6.07
C THR A 4 -16.23 67.85 4.87
N GLU A 5 -15.01 67.48 4.48
CA GLU A 5 -14.82 66.31 3.62
C GLU A 5 -15.41 65.08 4.33
N SER A 6 -16.51 64.57 3.81
CA SER A 6 -17.07 63.28 4.20
C SER A 6 -16.12 62.15 3.76
N ARG A 7 -15.11 61.89 4.59
CA ARG A 7 -14.27 60.70 4.55
C ARG A 7 -15.12 59.46 4.90
N SER A 8 -15.66 58.78 3.89
CA SER A 8 -15.95 57.33 3.93
C SER A 8 -16.49 56.82 2.58
N LYS A 9 -15.67 56.87 1.52
CA LYS A 9 -15.90 56.12 0.28
C LYS A 9 -14.96 54.92 0.14
N LEU A 10 -14.60 54.27 1.26
CA LEU A 10 -13.72 53.10 1.22
C LEU A 10 -14.48 51.78 1.00
N PHE A 11 -15.82 51.79 1.17
CA PHE A 11 -16.65 50.60 1.04
C PHE A 11 -17.75 50.82 -0.01
N SER A 12 -17.34 51.00 -1.27
CA SER A 12 -18.28 50.84 -2.38
C SER A 12 -18.63 49.35 -2.52
N TRP A 13 -19.85 49.01 -2.91
CA TRP A 13 -20.26 47.61 -3.17
C TRP A 13 -19.27 46.85 -4.08
N ASN A 14 -18.62 47.58 -4.99
CA ASN A 14 -17.55 47.06 -5.85
C ASN A 14 -16.28 46.62 -5.11
N THR A 15 -15.86 47.30 -4.03
CA THR A 15 -14.69 46.86 -3.24
C THR A 15 -15.02 45.65 -2.39
N ALA A 16 -16.22 45.59 -1.80
CA ALA A 16 -16.70 44.43 -1.04
C ALA A 16 -16.84 43.17 -1.92
N GLY A 17 -17.44 43.30 -3.11
CA GLY A 17 -17.59 42.20 -4.07
C GLY A 17 -16.25 41.65 -4.59
N ARG A 18 -15.26 42.53 -4.81
CA ARG A 18 -13.90 42.12 -5.22
C ARG A 18 -13.18 41.34 -4.13
N ILE A 19 -13.28 41.79 -2.87
CA ILE A 19 -12.69 41.08 -1.72
C ILE A 19 -13.35 39.71 -1.54
N GLY A 20 -14.68 39.63 -1.65
CA GLY A 20 -15.42 38.37 -1.60
C GLY A 20 -15.00 37.40 -2.70
N PHE A 21 -14.87 37.88 -3.94
CA PHE A 21 -14.41 37.07 -5.07
C PHE A 21 -12.97 36.55 -4.86
N THR A 22 -12.06 37.41 -4.40
CA THR A 22 -10.68 37.02 -4.09
C THR A 22 -10.62 35.97 -2.97
N ALA A 23 -11.43 36.12 -1.91
CA ALA A 23 -11.49 35.14 -0.82
C ALA A 23 -11.99 33.77 -1.30
N ILE A 24 -13.03 33.75 -2.15
CA ILE A 24 -13.56 32.52 -2.75
C ILE A 24 -12.54 31.86 -3.68
N PHE A 25 -11.81 32.67 -4.47
CA PHE A 25 -10.74 32.17 -5.33
C PHE A 25 -9.60 31.51 -4.55
N PHE A 26 -9.13 32.14 -3.45
CA PHE A 26 -8.12 31.53 -2.59
C PHE A 26 -8.63 30.31 -1.82
N PHE A 27 -9.90 30.31 -1.39
CA PHE A 27 -10.54 29.14 -0.80
C PHE A 27 -10.61 27.97 -1.79
N TRP A 28 -10.89 28.25 -3.07
CA TRP A 28 -10.87 27.26 -4.14
C TRP A 28 -9.47 26.69 -4.40
N ILE A 29 -8.44 27.53 -4.47
CA ILE A 29 -7.04 27.09 -4.58
C ILE A 29 -6.67 26.19 -3.40
N TYR A 30 -7.02 26.59 -2.18
CA TYR A 30 -6.76 25.82 -0.97
C TYR A 30 -7.43 24.44 -1.02
N MET A 31 -8.70 24.38 -1.42
CA MET A 31 -9.43 23.12 -1.50
C MET A 31 -8.93 22.19 -2.61
N ILE A 32 -8.52 22.73 -3.76
CA ILE A 32 -7.85 21.95 -4.81
C ILE A 32 -6.54 21.37 -4.29
N SER A 33 -5.71 22.20 -3.64
CA SER A 33 -4.42 21.75 -3.10
C SER A 33 -4.58 20.63 -2.07
N ASN A 34 -5.63 20.68 -1.25
CA ASN A 34 -5.89 19.63 -0.25
C ASN A 34 -6.42 18.34 -0.91
N SER A 35 -7.22 18.45 -1.97
CA SER A 35 -7.76 17.30 -2.70
C SER A 35 -6.69 16.57 -3.50
N THR A 36 -5.72 17.28 -4.09
CA THR A 36 -4.58 16.66 -4.77
C THR A 36 -3.63 15.98 -3.78
N ALA A 37 -3.42 16.57 -2.60
CA ALA A 37 -2.59 15.96 -1.55
C ALA A 37 -3.21 14.67 -0.98
N ASP A 38 -4.53 14.60 -0.80
CA ASP A 38 -5.23 13.37 -0.40
C ASP A 38 -5.13 12.28 -1.47
N LEU A 39 -5.25 12.66 -2.75
CA LEU A 39 -5.04 11.77 -3.90
C LEU A 39 -3.63 11.18 -3.91
N ASP A 40 -2.60 12.02 -3.76
CA ASP A 40 -1.20 11.58 -3.74
C ASP A 40 -0.91 10.65 -2.56
N ASN A 41 -1.40 10.97 -1.36
CA ASN A 41 -1.17 10.14 -0.17
C ASN A 41 -1.77 8.73 -0.30
N LYS A 42 -3.01 8.62 -0.80
CA LYS A 42 -3.68 7.32 -1.02
C LYS A 42 -3.00 6.51 -2.12
N LEU A 43 -2.55 7.17 -3.19
CA LEU A 43 -1.84 6.51 -4.28
C LEU A 43 -0.47 5.97 -3.85
N ASN A 44 0.25 6.73 -3.02
CA ASN A 44 1.55 6.34 -2.47
C ASN A 44 1.41 5.17 -1.49
N SER A 45 0.48 5.23 -0.55
CA SER A 45 0.24 4.14 0.41
C SER A 45 -0.10 2.81 -0.27
N ALA A 46 -0.93 2.82 -1.32
CA ALA A 46 -1.24 1.61 -2.09
C ALA A 46 -0.03 1.08 -2.89
N THR A 47 0.92 1.95 -3.24
CA THR A 47 2.16 1.56 -3.92
C THR A 47 3.15 0.92 -2.95
N ASP A 48 3.24 1.44 -1.73
CA ASP A 48 4.10 0.91 -0.67
C ASP A 48 3.67 -0.49 -0.26
N GLN A 49 2.36 -0.72 -0.10
CA GLN A 49 1.81 -2.05 0.21
C GLN A 49 2.06 -3.09 -0.89
N ASN A 50 1.95 -2.70 -2.17
CA ASN A 50 2.26 -3.61 -3.28
C ASN A 50 3.76 -4.00 -3.29
N THR A 51 4.63 -3.03 -3.01
CA THR A 51 6.07 -3.27 -2.87
C THR A 51 6.36 -4.21 -1.70
N ALA A 52 5.62 -4.09 -0.59
CA ALA A 52 5.76 -4.99 0.56
C ALA A 52 5.41 -6.45 0.23
N ILE A 53 4.29 -6.71 -0.44
CA ILE A 53 3.91 -8.09 -0.85
C ILE A 53 4.97 -8.68 -1.78
N HIS A 54 5.46 -7.89 -2.74
CA HIS A 54 6.52 -8.33 -3.64
C HIS A 54 7.81 -8.67 -2.89
N ASN A 55 8.19 -7.88 -1.89
CA ASN A 55 9.37 -8.16 -1.07
C ASN A 55 9.22 -9.48 -0.30
N ILE A 56 8.03 -9.76 0.27
CA ILE A 56 7.76 -11.05 0.93
C ILE A 56 7.94 -12.21 -0.06
N GLN A 57 7.45 -12.10 -1.30
CA GLN A 57 7.67 -13.14 -2.30
C GLN A 57 9.16 -13.38 -2.59
N VAL A 58 9.96 -12.31 -2.64
CA VAL A 58 11.42 -12.41 -2.84
C VAL A 58 12.08 -13.07 -1.64
N ASP A 59 11.73 -12.67 -0.43
CA ASP A 59 12.28 -13.24 0.81
C ASP A 59 11.85 -14.69 1.03
N PHE A 60 10.62 -15.05 0.70
CA PHE A 60 10.15 -16.43 0.70
C PHE A 60 10.88 -17.30 -0.34
N LYS A 61 11.16 -16.77 -1.54
CA LYS A 61 12.02 -17.46 -2.52
C LYS A 61 13.45 -17.64 -1.99
N ASN A 62 13.98 -16.67 -1.24
CA ASN A 62 15.27 -16.80 -0.58
C ASN A 62 15.24 -17.87 0.54
N GLU A 63 14.16 -17.96 1.30
CA GLU A 63 13.92 -19.00 2.30
C GLU A 63 13.95 -20.40 1.66
N ILE A 64 13.20 -20.62 0.58
CA ILE A 64 13.20 -21.87 -0.20
C ILE A 64 14.61 -22.19 -0.73
N GLN A 65 15.35 -21.17 -1.17
CA GLN A 65 16.73 -21.35 -1.63
C GLN A 65 17.66 -21.73 -0.47
N GLN A 66 17.51 -21.11 0.69
CA GLN A 66 18.27 -21.44 1.90
C GLN A 66 17.95 -22.86 2.39
N TRP A 67 16.72 -23.33 2.24
CA TRP A 67 16.36 -24.72 2.48
C TRP A 67 17.11 -25.67 1.54
N LYS A 68 17.17 -25.38 0.24
CA LYS A 68 17.96 -26.19 -0.71
C LYS A 68 19.44 -26.18 -0.36
N ASP A 69 19.98 -25.03 0.03
CA ASP A 69 21.37 -24.94 0.48
C ASP A 69 21.61 -25.74 1.77
N LEU A 70 20.64 -25.79 2.69
CA LEU A 70 20.69 -26.65 3.86
C LEU A 70 20.79 -28.12 3.44
N LEU A 71 19.92 -28.59 2.55
CA LEU A 71 19.97 -29.98 2.07
C LEU A 71 21.29 -30.32 1.37
N LEU A 72 21.81 -29.41 0.54
CA LEU A 72 22.98 -29.68 -0.30
C LEU A 72 24.33 -29.46 0.39
N ARG A 73 24.40 -28.57 1.39
CA ARG A 73 25.66 -28.14 2.02
C ARG A 73 25.86 -28.68 3.43
N SER A 74 24.84 -29.29 4.02
CA SER A 74 24.97 -29.94 5.32
C SER A 74 25.55 -31.34 5.18
N THR A 75 26.77 -31.54 5.67
CA THR A 75 27.50 -32.83 5.64
C THR A 75 27.81 -33.37 7.03
N SER A 76 27.42 -32.62 8.06
CA SER A 76 27.61 -32.93 9.48
C SER A 76 26.51 -32.27 10.31
N ARG A 77 26.37 -32.66 11.58
CA ARG A 77 25.41 -32.02 12.48
C ARG A 77 25.70 -30.53 12.68
N ASP A 78 26.97 -30.14 12.73
CA ASP A 78 27.35 -28.75 12.92
C ASP A 78 26.97 -27.88 11.72
N THR A 79 27.22 -28.37 10.50
CA THR A 79 26.82 -27.67 9.27
C THR A 79 25.30 -27.66 9.08
N LEU A 80 24.59 -28.70 9.50
CA LEU A 80 23.12 -28.72 9.57
C LEU A 80 22.59 -27.66 10.52
N ASN A 81 23.10 -27.59 11.76
CA ASN A 81 22.66 -26.62 12.75
C ASN A 81 22.91 -25.18 12.27
N SER A 82 24.07 -24.92 11.66
CA SER A 82 24.38 -23.59 11.09
C SER A 82 23.42 -23.21 9.97
N ASN A 83 23.19 -24.10 9.01
CA ASN A 83 22.29 -23.83 7.88
C ASN A 83 20.82 -23.72 8.36
N TRP A 84 20.42 -24.53 9.34
CA TRP A 84 19.10 -24.45 9.96
C TRP A 84 18.88 -23.09 10.64
N SER A 85 19.88 -22.57 11.35
CA SER A 85 19.76 -21.24 11.96
C SER A 85 19.56 -20.13 10.91
N SER A 86 20.23 -20.22 9.75
CA SER A 86 20.03 -19.27 8.66
C SER A 86 18.65 -19.38 8.02
N PHE A 87 18.18 -20.62 7.83
CA PHE A 87 16.83 -20.90 7.35
C PHE A 87 15.77 -20.33 8.32
N GLU A 88 15.91 -20.62 9.61
CA GLU A 88 15.01 -20.13 10.66
C GLU A 88 14.95 -18.60 10.69
N ALA A 89 16.09 -17.92 10.53
CA ALA A 89 16.10 -16.46 10.49
C ALA A 89 15.29 -15.89 9.31
N LEU A 90 15.37 -16.52 8.12
CA LEU A 90 14.55 -16.14 6.97
C LEU A 90 13.08 -16.46 7.19
N PHE A 91 12.78 -17.64 7.74
CA PHE A 91 11.42 -18.05 8.07
C PHE A 91 10.74 -17.03 8.99
N GLN A 92 11.40 -16.66 10.10
CA GLN A 92 10.87 -15.67 11.04
C GLN A 92 10.73 -14.27 10.42
N LYS A 93 11.66 -13.88 9.53
CA LYS A 93 11.58 -12.62 8.79
C LYS A 93 10.33 -12.58 7.90
N VAL A 94 10.12 -13.61 7.08
CA VAL A 94 8.98 -13.73 6.17
C VAL A 94 7.65 -13.71 6.94
N ALA A 95 7.57 -14.46 8.05
CA ALA A 95 6.38 -14.46 8.91
C ALA A 95 6.10 -13.07 9.52
N ALA A 96 7.14 -12.36 9.99
CA ALA A 96 6.98 -11.02 10.55
C ALA A 96 6.49 -10.00 9.51
N GLU A 97 7.06 -10.00 8.31
CA GLU A 97 6.66 -9.13 7.21
C GLU A 97 5.21 -9.41 6.78
N ALA A 98 4.81 -10.68 6.69
CA ALA A 98 3.43 -11.05 6.37
C ALA A 98 2.43 -10.58 7.45
N GLN A 99 2.79 -10.71 8.73
CA GLN A 99 1.97 -10.18 9.81
C GLN A 99 1.85 -8.66 9.79
N ASP A 100 2.90 -7.94 9.39
CA ASP A 100 2.85 -6.49 9.23
C ASP A 100 1.88 -6.07 8.13
N ILE A 101 1.84 -6.80 7.01
CA ILE A 101 0.83 -6.55 5.96
C ILE A 101 -0.58 -6.77 6.48
N ILE A 102 -0.84 -7.85 7.22
CA ILE A 102 -2.17 -8.11 7.80
C ILE A 102 -2.60 -6.97 8.74
N ARG A 103 -1.66 -6.39 9.51
CA ARG A 103 -1.95 -5.27 10.42
C ARG A 103 -2.23 -3.95 9.69
N GLN A 104 -1.58 -3.72 8.56
CA GLN A 104 -1.61 -2.43 7.85
C GLN A 104 -2.59 -2.39 6.68
N SER A 105 -2.98 -3.54 6.13
CA SER A 105 -3.83 -3.61 4.94
C SER A 105 -5.28 -3.23 5.26
N GLU A 106 -5.81 -2.28 4.53
CA GLU A 106 -7.24 -1.92 4.56
C GLU A 106 -8.08 -2.82 3.62
N SER A 107 -7.42 -3.69 2.85
CA SER A 107 -8.08 -4.62 1.92
C SER A 107 -8.35 -5.97 2.60
N PRO A 108 -9.61 -6.37 2.76
CA PRO A 108 -9.94 -7.70 3.29
C PRO A 108 -9.42 -8.82 2.39
N ALA A 109 -9.49 -8.65 1.05
CA ALA A 109 -9.03 -9.66 0.10
C ALA A 109 -7.53 -9.92 0.21
N VAL A 110 -6.72 -8.85 0.33
CA VAL A 110 -5.27 -8.98 0.57
C VAL A 110 -5.03 -9.63 1.93
N SER A 111 -5.69 -9.13 2.97
CA SER A 111 -5.53 -9.65 4.34
C SER A 111 -5.86 -11.14 4.45
N ASP A 112 -6.88 -11.63 3.75
CA ASP A 112 -7.29 -13.03 3.80
C ASP A 112 -6.33 -13.95 3.05
N GLN A 113 -5.77 -13.51 1.92
CA GLN A 113 -4.72 -14.25 1.21
C GLN A 113 -3.42 -14.32 2.03
N VAL A 114 -3.02 -13.20 2.65
CA VAL A 114 -1.79 -13.17 3.47
C VAL A 114 -1.96 -13.99 4.76
N LYS A 115 -3.16 -14.03 5.37
CA LYS A 115 -3.43 -14.96 6.49
C LYS A 115 -3.31 -16.41 6.06
N ALA A 116 -3.90 -16.78 4.91
CA ALA A 116 -3.78 -18.13 4.38
C ALA A 116 -2.31 -18.52 4.11
N PHE A 117 -1.51 -17.58 3.60
CA PHE A 117 -0.06 -17.74 3.50
C PHE A 117 0.59 -17.99 4.87
N VAL A 118 0.33 -17.16 5.88
CA VAL A 118 0.92 -17.30 7.23
C VAL A 118 0.57 -18.66 7.86
N ASP A 119 -0.70 -19.07 7.78
CA ASP A 119 -1.15 -20.35 8.35
C ASP A 119 -0.47 -21.54 7.67
N ALA A 120 -0.33 -21.50 6.34
CA ALA A 120 0.36 -22.54 5.57
C ALA A 120 1.89 -22.51 5.76
N HIS A 121 2.48 -21.32 5.92
CA HIS A 121 3.89 -21.10 6.19
C HIS A 121 4.29 -21.71 7.54
N GLU A 122 3.52 -21.45 8.59
CA GLU A 122 3.69 -22.08 9.91
C GLU A 122 3.56 -23.61 9.83
N ALA A 123 2.55 -24.11 9.11
CA ALA A 123 2.36 -25.55 8.93
C ALA A 123 3.54 -26.22 8.19
N ASN A 124 4.14 -25.55 7.20
CA ASN A 124 5.29 -26.04 6.47
C ASN A 124 6.58 -26.08 7.31
N HIS A 125 6.69 -25.25 8.35
CA HIS A 125 7.86 -25.25 9.25
C HIS A 125 8.13 -26.62 9.87
N GLU A 126 7.07 -27.30 10.32
CA GLU A 126 7.15 -28.63 10.92
C GLU A 126 7.56 -29.70 9.89
N LEU A 127 7.16 -29.52 8.62
CA LEU A 127 7.59 -30.37 7.52
C LEU A 127 9.08 -30.17 7.22
N TYR A 128 9.56 -28.92 7.23
CA TYR A 128 10.98 -28.61 7.09
C TYR A 128 11.82 -29.21 8.24
N ARG A 129 11.34 -29.10 9.48
CA ARG A 129 12.00 -29.71 10.64
C ARG A 129 12.09 -31.23 10.48
N SER A 130 11.00 -31.87 10.08
CA SER A 130 10.96 -33.30 9.78
C SER A 130 11.90 -33.68 8.63
N GLY A 131 12.00 -32.84 7.59
CA GLY A 131 12.96 -33.00 6.50
C GLY A 131 14.42 -32.92 6.96
N ALA A 132 14.75 -32.00 7.86
CA ALA A 132 16.09 -31.88 8.43
C ALA A 132 16.46 -33.11 9.28
N GLU A 133 15.50 -33.68 10.00
CA GLU A 133 15.71 -34.96 10.69
C GLU A 133 15.96 -36.11 9.71
N LEU A 134 15.22 -36.17 8.61
CA LEU A 134 15.42 -37.17 7.57
C LEU A 134 16.82 -37.04 6.94
N LEU A 135 17.30 -35.82 6.72
CA LEU A 135 18.66 -35.60 6.24
C LEU A 135 19.70 -36.22 7.19
N MET A 136 19.58 -35.96 8.50
CA MET A 136 20.47 -36.53 9.51
C MET A 136 20.37 -38.06 9.61
N LYS A 137 19.15 -38.60 9.59
CA LYS A 137 18.89 -40.06 9.69
C LYS A 137 19.44 -40.84 8.48
N ASN A 138 19.55 -40.19 7.32
CA ASN A 138 20.05 -40.80 6.09
C ASN A 138 21.51 -40.45 5.79
N GLY A 139 22.31 -40.11 6.81
CA GLY A 139 23.74 -39.85 6.65
C GLY A 139 24.04 -38.63 5.77
N PHE A 140 23.17 -37.61 5.83
CA PHE A 140 23.25 -36.38 5.03
C PHE A 140 23.04 -36.57 3.52
N ASP A 141 22.37 -37.63 3.11
CA ASP A 141 21.83 -37.74 1.75
C ASP A 141 20.59 -36.82 1.59
N PRO A 142 20.61 -35.84 0.67
CA PRO A 142 19.50 -34.90 0.51
C PRO A 142 18.24 -35.52 -0.10
N ARG A 143 18.35 -36.65 -0.82
CA ARG A 143 17.25 -37.17 -1.66
C ARG A 143 15.98 -37.52 -0.85
N PRO A 144 16.06 -38.21 0.31
CA PRO A 144 14.87 -38.53 1.10
C PRO A 144 14.20 -37.28 1.68
N ALA A 145 15.00 -36.31 2.14
CA ALA A 145 14.50 -35.06 2.70
C ALA A 145 13.85 -34.16 1.62
N ASP A 146 14.50 -34.01 0.46
CA ASP A 146 13.97 -33.27 -0.69
C ASP A 146 12.64 -33.87 -1.18
N THR A 147 12.58 -35.21 -1.28
CA THR A 147 11.35 -35.91 -1.71
C THR A 147 10.20 -35.68 -0.72
N PHE A 148 10.49 -35.63 0.59
CA PHE A 148 9.49 -35.46 1.63
C PHE A 148 8.81 -34.10 1.58
N VAL A 149 9.56 -33.03 1.32
CA VAL A 149 9.05 -31.64 1.28
C VAL A 149 8.70 -31.15 -0.13
N ARG A 150 8.73 -32.03 -1.13
CA ARG A 150 8.57 -31.62 -2.52
C ARG A 150 7.20 -31.00 -2.78
N GLY A 151 7.20 -29.72 -3.15
CA GLY A 151 6.01 -29.00 -3.60
C GLY A 151 5.19 -28.36 -2.48
N ILE A 152 5.62 -28.44 -1.22
CA ILE A 152 4.88 -27.86 -0.08
C ILE A 152 4.77 -26.33 -0.18
N ASP A 153 5.72 -25.67 -0.85
CA ASP A 153 5.78 -24.21 -0.98
C ASP A 153 4.95 -23.65 -2.14
N HIS A 154 4.47 -24.49 -3.04
CA HIS A 154 3.73 -24.02 -4.22
C HIS A 154 2.44 -23.27 -3.83
N PRO A 155 1.58 -23.79 -2.93
CA PRO A 155 0.38 -23.07 -2.50
C PRO A 155 0.69 -21.75 -1.78
N LEU A 156 1.84 -21.66 -1.10
CA LEU A 156 2.25 -20.44 -0.38
C LEU A 156 2.57 -19.31 -1.38
N LEU A 157 3.27 -19.64 -2.47
CA LEU A 157 3.49 -18.68 -3.57
C LEU A 157 2.18 -18.25 -4.21
N GLU A 158 1.23 -19.17 -4.43
CA GLU A 158 -0.09 -18.85 -4.99
C GLU A 158 -0.86 -17.85 -4.12
N HIS A 159 -0.80 -17.98 -2.79
CA HIS A 159 -1.41 -17.01 -1.88
C HIS A 159 -0.79 -15.62 -1.98
N LEU A 160 0.55 -15.53 -2.04
CA LEU A 160 1.24 -14.24 -2.19
C LEU A 160 0.98 -13.61 -3.57
N GLU A 161 0.90 -14.41 -4.64
CA GLU A 161 0.54 -13.94 -5.99
C GLU A 161 -0.91 -13.46 -6.04
N ALA A 162 -1.84 -14.16 -5.39
CA ALA A 162 -3.24 -13.76 -5.28
C ALA A 162 -3.41 -12.48 -4.45
N ALA A 163 -2.60 -12.31 -3.38
CA ALA A 163 -2.56 -11.08 -2.59
C ALA A 163 -2.07 -9.89 -3.44
N GLU A 164 -1.00 -10.07 -4.22
CA GLU A 164 -0.47 -9.05 -5.13
C GLU A 164 -1.51 -8.67 -6.21
N ALA A 165 -2.17 -9.67 -6.81
CA ALA A 165 -3.22 -9.43 -7.80
C ALA A 165 -4.40 -8.64 -7.22
N SER A 166 -4.84 -8.99 -6.00
CA SER A 166 -5.90 -8.28 -5.28
C SER A 166 -5.50 -6.83 -4.98
N MET A 167 -4.24 -6.61 -4.58
CA MET A 167 -3.69 -5.28 -4.32
C MET A 167 -3.63 -4.41 -5.58
N ILE A 168 -3.25 -4.99 -6.72
CA ILE A 168 -3.25 -4.30 -8.02
C ILE A 168 -4.67 -3.92 -8.44
N GLU A 169 -5.65 -4.80 -8.23
CA GLU A 169 -7.05 -4.51 -8.54
C GLU A 169 -7.61 -3.40 -7.63
N ASP A 170 -7.34 -3.46 -6.33
CA ASP A 170 -7.75 -2.44 -5.38
C ASP A 170 -7.11 -1.09 -5.71
N LYS A 171 -5.83 -1.05 -6.07
CA LYS A 171 -5.16 0.16 -6.54
C LYS A 171 -5.84 0.74 -7.78
N LYS A 172 -6.24 -0.08 -8.75
CA LYS A 172 -6.99 0.39 -9.94
C LYS A 172 -8.36 0.96 -9.55
N ARG A 173 -9.08 0.30 -8.64
CA ARG A 173 -10.41 0.74 -8.17
C ARG A 173 -10.32 2.05 -7.38
N ILE A 174 -9.36 2.16 -6.47
CA ILE A 174 -9.09 3.38 -5.69
C ILE A 174 -8.72 4.52 -6.63
N ASN A 175 -7.76 4.30 -7.54
CA ASN A 175 -7.33 5.33 -8.48
C ASN A 175 -8.50 5.85 -9.33
N LYS A 176 -9.33 4.94 -9.87
CA LYS A 176 -10.53 5.34 -10.64
C LYS A 176 -11.52 6.14 -9.78
N THR A 177 -11.88 5.64 -8.61
CA THR A 177 -12.87 6.27 -7.72
C THR A 177 -12.41 7.65 -7.25
N LEU A 178 -11.13 7.78 -6.91
CA LEU A 178 -10.55 9.00 -6.39
C LEU A 178 -10.35 10.05 -7.48
N VAL A 179 -9.96 9.63 -8.70
CA VAL A 179 -9.94 10.50 -9.89
C VAL A 179 -11.34 10.98 -10.23
N ASP A 180 -12.35 10.10 -10.25
CA ASP A 180 -13.74 10.46 -10.55
C ASP A 180 -14.31 11.43 -9.49
N ALA A 181 -14.04 11.20 -8.21
CA ALA A 181 -14.44 12.09 -7.12
C ALA A 181 -13.75 13.46 -7.21
N THR A 182 -12.44 13.48 -7.48
CA THR A 182 -11.67 14.73 -7.66
C THR A 182 -12.21 15.51 -8.85
N ARG A 183 -12.48 14.83 -9.97
CA ARG A 183 -13.06 15.43 -11.17
C ARG A 183 -14.43 16.03 -10.89
N ASN A 184 -15.33 15.30 -10.25
CA ASN A 184 -16.67 15.78 -9.92
C ASN A 184 -16.62 17.01 -8.98
N ASN A 185 -15.75 16.98 -7.96
CA ASN A 185 -15.53 18.14 -7.10
C ASN A 185 -15.01 19.36 -7.89
N ILE A 186 -14.05 19.17 -8.80
CA ILE A 186 -13.54 20.27 -9.64
C ILE A 186 -14.66 20.82 -10.53
N GLU A 187 -15.42 19.96 -11.21
CA GLU A 187 -16.53 20.36 -12.09
C GLU A 187 -17.59 21.16 -11.32
N GLN A 188 -18.04 20.68 -10.15
CA GLN A 188 -19.02 21.39 -9.31
C GLN A 188 -18.52 22.75 -8.86
N ASN A 189 -17.26 22.85 -8.43
CA ASN A 189 -16.69 24.13 -8.01
C ASN A 189 -16.50 25.10 -9.18
N LEU A 190 -16.16 24.60 -10.37
CA LEU A 190 -16.10 25.41 -11.58
C LEU A 190 -17.48 25.98 -11.93
N PHE A 191 -18.56 25.21 -11.77
CA PHE A 191 -19.92 25.72 -11.93
C PHE A 191 -20.24 26.85 -10.94
N VAL A 192 -19.88 26.70 -9.66
CA VAL A 192 -20.10 27.74 -8.64
C VAL A 192 -19.30 29.01 -8.97
N LEU A 193 -18.03 28.87 -9.36
CA LEU A 193 -17.19 30.01 -9.75
C LEU A 193 -17.73 30.72 -11.00
N ALA A 194 -18.12 29.97 -12.03
CA ALA A 194 -18.70 30.53 -13.25
C ALA A 194 -20.01 31.26 -12.95
N PHE A 195 -20.85 30.71 -12.08
CA PHE A 195 -22.10 31.34 -11.63
C PHE A 195 -21.84 32.65 -10.87
N LEU A 196 -20.88 32.67 -9.93
CA LEU A 196 -20.50 33.87 -9.20
C LEU A 196 -19.89 34.95 -10.11
N ALA A 197 -19.07 34.55 -11.09
CA ALA A 197 -18.51 35.46 -12.08
C ALA A 197 -19.61 36.09 -12.95
N LEU A 198 -20.59 35.29 -13.38
CA LEU A 198 -21.76 35.77 -14.12
C LEU A 198 -22.57 36.78 -13.30
N LEU A 199 -22.85 36.49 -12.02
CA LEU A 199 -23.54 37.41 -11.11
C LEU A 199 -22.75 38.73 -10.93
N ALA A 200 -21.43 38.67 -10.78
CA ALA A 200 -20.59 39.85 -10.63
C ALA A 200 -20.58 40.75 -11.88
N VAL A 201 -20.68 40.15 -13.08
CA VAL A 201 -20.73 40.89 -14.36
C VAL A 201 -22.13 41.47 -14.63
N TRP A 202 -23.20 40.76 -14.25
CA TRP A 202 -24.59 41.13 -14.54
C TRP A 202 -25.28 41.96 -13.46
N MET A 203 -24.67 42.16 -12.28
CA MET A 203 -25.28 43.02 -11.26
C MET A 203 -25.32 44.49 -11.74
N PRO A 204 -26.50 45.12 -11.74
CA PRO A 204 -26.67 46.48 -12.23
C PRO A 204 -25.91 47.49 -11.36
N LYS A 205 -25.22 48.43 -12.02
CA LYS A 205 -24.50 49.53 -11.38
C LYS A 205 -25.52 50.59 -10.94
N TYR A 206 -26.00 50.51 -9.70
CA TYR A 206 -26.76 51.59 -9.07
C TYR A 206 -25.88 52.37 -8.10
#